data_AF-W4G1C7-F1
#
_entry.id   AF-W4G1C7-F1
#
_cell.length_a   1.000
_cell.length_b   1.000
_cell.length_c   1.000
_cell.angle_alpha   90.00
_cell.angle_beta   90.00
_cell.angle_gamma   90.00
#
_symmetry.space_group_name_H-M   'P 1'
#
loop_
_entity.id
_entity.type
_entity.pdbx_description
1 polymer ?
#
loop_
_entity_poly.entity_id
_entity_poly.type
_entity_poly.pdbx_seq_one_letter_code
_entity_poly.pdbx_strand_id
1 'polypeptide(L)'
;MFKGYEPSDEALSRFADDMVLWRDEILNSGILKKRFDYFSQYRSLLECKIPSAGFAYGIYHVKVESNGDKRFEKLFAFSKHDHYTHTSLNFVLNVYNKHHGGNIQLTLIGNTCLKYDKKDLIESSSVFRNWFSILQKFKLKFPKNKLVKHLSSSAWGHLVSTNTIIKPFDDVDPDEYSTDINDTDAQ
;
A
#
# COMPACT_ATOMS: atom_id res chain seq x y z
N MET A 1 19.61 12.63 3.77
CA MET A 1 18.65 12.93 2.69
C MET A 1 17.74 14.11 3.00
N PHE A 2 17.32 14.36 4.26
CA PHE A 2 16.38 15.44 4.60
C PHE A 2 16.99 16.64 5.36
N LYS A 3 18.28 16.95 5.17
CA LYS A 3 18.85 18.14 5.82
C LYS A 3 18.31 19.40 5.11
N GLY A 4 17.61 20.27 5.84
CA GLY A 4 17.07 21.52 5.30
C GLY A 4 15.57 21.55 5.02
N TYR A 5 14.85 20.45 5.25
CA TYR A 5 13.39 20.39 5.20
C TYR A 5 12.85 20.21 6.62
N GLU A 6 12.65 21.33 7.31
CA GLU A 6 12.00 21.34 8.63
C GLU A 6 10.54 20.87 8.51
N PRO A 7 9.89 20.40 9.58
CA PRO A 7 8.49 19.97 9.55
C PRO A 7 7.53 21.17 9.52
N SER A 8 7.63 22.00 8.48
CA SER A 8 6.71 23.10 8.17
C SER A 8 6.09 22.93 6.80
N ASP A 9 4.92 23.54 6.58
CA ASP A 9 4.19 23.45 5.30
C ASP A 9 5.01 24.01 4.13
N GLU A 10 5.79 25.07 4.38
CA GLU A 10 6.67 25.70 3.40
C GLU A 10 7.84 24.78 3.01
N ALA A 11 8.43 24.08 3.98
CA ALA A 11 9.49 23.12 3.73
C ALA A 11 8.97 21.85 3.05
N LEU A 12 7.76 21.40 3.37
CA LEU A 12 7.09 20.30 2.67
C LEU A 12 6.76 20.65 1.21
N SER A 13 6.31 21.88 0.95
CA SER A 13 6.07 22.37 -0.41
C SER A 13 7.36 22.39 -1.22
N ARG A 14 8.44 22.94 -0.66
CA ARG A 14 9.76 22.95 -1.30
C ARG A 14 10.29 21.54 -1.56
N PHE A 15 10.11 20.63 -0.60
CA PHE A 15 10.50 19.24 -0.76
C PHE A 15 9.76 18.57 -1.93
N ALA A 16 8.47 18.86 -2.11
CA ALA A 16 7.70 18.32 -3.23
C ALA A 16 8.23 18.82 -4.59
N ASP A 17 8.57 20.11 -4.69
CA ASP A 17 9.15 20.70 -5.91
C ASP A 17 10.55 20.11 -6.21
N ASP A 18 11.40 20.00 -5.20
CA ASP A 18 12.74 19.42 -5.33
C ASP A 18 12.68 17.92 -5.70
N MET A 19 11.69 17.19 -5.21
CA MET A 19 11.46 15.78 -5.60
C MET A 19 11.11 15.63 -7.10
N VAL A 20 10.37 16.57 -7.68
CA VAL A 20 10.09 16.58 -9.13
C VAL A 20 11.36 16.90 -9.91
N LEU A 21 12.16 17.85 -9.45
CA LEU A 21 13.44 18.19 -10.06
C LEU A 21 14.39 16.98 -10.06
N TRP A 22 14.60 16.33 -8.92
CA TRP A 22 15.49 15.17 -8.80
C TRP A 22 15.02 13.99 -9.64
N ARG A 23 13.70 13.78 -9.74
CA ARG A 23 13.14 12.78 -10.67
C ARG A 23 13.59 13.07 -12.09
N ASP A 24 13.41 14.30 -12.58
CA ASP A 24 13.72 14.65 -13.95
C ASP A 24 15.23 14.58 -14.22
N GLU A 25 16.07 14.96 -13.26
CA GLU A 25 17.52 14.78 -13.32
C GLU A 25 17.91 13.30 -13.44
N ILE A 26 17.35 12.42 -12.61
CA ILE A 26 17.60 10.98 -12.68
C ILE A 26 17.16 10.40 -14.03
N LEU A 27 15.98 10.78 -14.53
CA LEU A 27 15.44 10.28 -15.80
C LEU A 27 16.23 10.76 -17.03
N ASN A 28 16.91 11.90 -16.92
CA ASN A 28 17.72 12.48 -17.98
C ASN A 28 19.23 12.20 -17.83
N SER A 29 19.68 11.71 -16.67
CA SER A 29 21.09 11.40 -16.39
C SER A 29 21.69 10.26 -17.25
N GLY A 30 20.84 9.42 -17.86
CA GLY A 30 21.27 8.24 -18.61
C GLY A 30 21.83 7.10 -17.75
N ILE A 31 21.84 7.24 -16.41
CA ILE A 31 22.32 6.22 -15.47
C ILE A 31 21.41 4.99 -15.47
N LEU A 32 20.11 5.19 -15.67
CA LEU A 32 19.14 4.11 -15.72
C LEU A 32 19.21 3.39 -17.07
N LYS A 33 19.70 2.12 -17.09
CA LYS A 33 19.70 1.24 -18.27
C LYS A 33 18.31 1.07 -18.91
N LYS A 34 17.25 1.23 -18.12
CA LYS A 34 15.86 1.23 -18.56
C LYS A 34 15.16 2.39 -17.85
N ARG A 35 14.42 3.23 -18.58
CA ARG A 35 13.61 4.30 -17.98
C ARG A 35 12.59 3.69 -17.04
N PHE A 36 12.88 3.73 -15.74
CA PHE A 36 11.99 3.30 -14.68
C PHE A 36 11.68 4.53 -13.84
N ASP A 37 10.47 5.05 -14.02
CA ASP A 37 9.99 6.23 -13.31
C ASP A 37 8.86 5.81 -12.38
N TYR A 38 9.17 5.72 -11.08
CA TYR A 38 8.17 5.43 -10.04
C TYR A 38 6.98 6.39 -10.13
N PHE A 39 7.16 7.63 -10.59
CA PHE A 39 6.11 8.63 -10.74
C PHE A 39 5.35 8.53 -12.07
N SER A 40 5.92 7.91 -13.10
CA SER A 40 5.25 7.76 -14.42
C SER A 40 4.05 6.82 -14.35
N GLN A 41 4.11 5.80 -13.49
CA GLN A 41 3.03 4.81 -13.34
C GLN A 41 1.83 5.35 -12.55
N TYR A 42 1.95 6.50 -11.88
CA TYR A 42 0.81 7.13 -11.21
C TYR A 42 -0.18 7.78 -12.19
N ARG A 43 0.17 7.86 -13.47
CA ARG A 43 -0.58 8.61 -14.47
C ARG A 43 -1.65 7.83 -15.21
N SER A 44 -2.03 6.65 -14.75
CA SER A 44 -3.33 6.09 -15.13
C SER A 44 -4.39 6.63 -14.17
N LEU A 45 -4.63 7.94 -14.22
CA LEU A 45 -5.88 8.54 -13.74
C LEU A 45 -6.98 8.00 -14.66
N LEU A 46 -7.46 6.81 -14.33
CA LEU A 46 -8.51 6.16 -15.08
C LEU A 46 -9.84 6.77 -14.66
N GLU A 47 -10.77 6.83 -15.62
CA GLU A 47 -12.14 7.19 -15.30
C GLU A 47 -12.69 6.28 -14.22
N CYS A 48 -13.25 6.90 -13.19
CA CYS A 48 -13.81 6.21 -12.06
C CYS A 48 -15.33 6.25 -12.09
N LYS A 49 -15.92 5.08 -11.85
CA LYS A 49 -17.36 4.87 -11.68
C LYS A 49 -17.52 4.00 -10.45
N ILE A 50 -18.60 4.20 -9.71
CA ILE A 50 -18.95 3.34 -8.59
C ILE A 50 -19.42 2.01 -9.19
N PRO A 51 -18.65 0.92 -9.02
CA PRO A 51 -19.00 -0.36 -9.61
C PRO A 51 -20.06 -1.08 -8.78
N SER A 52 -21.03 -1.71 -9.43
CA SER A 52 -22.05 -2.53 -8.76
C SER A 52 -21.48 -3.80 -8.12
N ALA A 53 -20.35 -4.30 -8.63
CA ALA A 53 -19.70 -5.53 -8.16
C ALA A 53 -18.57 -5.29 -7.13
N GLY A 54 -18.27 -4.03 -6.80
CA GLY A 54 -17.17 -3.66 -5.89
C GLY A 54 -15.95 -3.04 -6.59
N PHE A 55 -15.23 -2.22 -5.84
CA PHE A 55 -14.07 -1.43 -6.25
C PHE A 55 -12.85 -2.31 -6.49
N ALA A 56 -12.15 -2.06 -7.60
CA ALA A 56 -10.86 -2.66 -7.92
C ALA A 56 -9.75 -2.08 -7.03
N TYR A 57 -8.59 -2.76 -6.95
CA TYR A 57 -7.48 -2.33 -6.09
C TYR A 57 -7.04 -0.91 -6.45
N GLY A 58 -7.08 0.00 -5.46
CA GLY A 58 -6.85 1.41 -5.72
C GLY A 58 -7.28 2.36 -4.61
N ILE A 59 -7.06 3.65 -4.87
CA ILE A 59 -7.48 4.80 -4.07
C ILE A 59 -8.47 5.63 -4.87
N TYR A 60 -9.56 6.00 -4.21
CA TYR A 60 -10.72 6.65 -4.80
C TYR A 60 -11.09 7.90 -4.00
N HIS A 61 -11.49 8.96 -4.69
CA HIS A 61 -12.02 10.18 -4.08
C HIS A 61 -13.55 10.11 -4.04
N VAL A 62 -14.08 9.67 -2.90
CA VAL A 62 -15.49 9.31 -2.72
C VAL A 62 -15.99 9.88 -1.41
N LYS A 63 -17.06 10.66 -1.46
CA LYS A 63 -17.79 11.08 -0.27
C LYS A 63 -18.59 9.90 0.27
N VAL A 64 -18.43 9.61 1.56
CA VAL A 64 -19.18 8.58 2.27
C VAL A 64 -20.15 9.26 3.23
N GLU A 65 -21.44 9.14 2.99
CA GLU A 65 -22.47 9.79 3.81
C GLU A 65 -23.19 8.77 4.69
N SER A 66 -23.03 8.91 6.01
CA SER A 66 -23.60 7.99 7.02
C SER A 66 -25.11 8.15 7.21
N ASN A 67 -25.70 9.24 6.72
CA ASN A 67 -27.11 9.58 6.91
C ASN A 67 -27.59 9.49 8.37
N GLY A 68 -26.70 9.75 9.34
CA GLY A 68 -26.99 9.71 10.77
C GLY A 68 -26.93 8.31 11.41
N ASP A 69 -26.40 7.30 10.71
CA ASP A 69 -26.17 5.97 11.28
C ASP A 69 -24.96 5.96 12.25
N LYS A 70 -25.27 6.13 13.54
CA LYS A 70 -24.27 6.12 14.63
C LYS A 70 -23.50 4.81 14.76
N ARG A 71 -24.01 3.69 14.25
CA ARG A 71 -23.29 2.40 14.28
C ARG A 71 -22.21 2.38 13.23
N PHE A 72 -22.54 2.87 12.03
CA PHE A 72 -21.59 3.04 10.95
C PHE A 72 -20.47 4.01 11.34
N GLU A 73 -20.82 5.14 11.95
CA GLU A 73 -19.84 6.17 12.34
C GLU A 73 -18.80 5.70 13.36
N LYS A 74 -19.16 4.72 14.21
CA LYS A 74 -18.22 4.11 15.15
C LYS A 74 -17.31 3.07 14.50
N LEU A 75 -17.73 2.50 13.38
CA LEU A 75 -17.06 1.38 12.73
C LEU A 75 -16.18 1.83 11.56
N PHE A 76 -16.62 2.89 10.86
CA PHE A 76 -15.97 3.40 9.67
C PHE A 76 -15.07 4.60 9.99
N ALA A 77 -13.83 4.55 9.53
CA ALA A 77 -12.88 5.64 9.67
C ALA A 77 -13.03 6.63 8.51
N PHE A 78 -13.65 7.78 8.76
CA PHE A 78 -13.79 8.83 7.77
C PHE A 78 -12.46 9.54 7.50
N SER A 79 -12.18 9.75 6.21
CA SER A 79 -11.04 10.50 5.73
C SER A 79 -11.36 12.00 5.74
N LYS A 80 -10.43 12.83 6.23
CA LYS A 80 -10.59 14.30 6.21
C LYS A 80 -10.72 14.88 4.80
N HIS A 81 -10.20 14.15 3.80
CA HIS A 81 -10.17 14.57 2.40
C HIS A 81 -10.94 13.62 1.49
N ASP A 82 -11.80 12.77 2.04
CA ASP A 82 -12.64 11.84 1.25
C ASP A 82 -11.87 10.87 0.33
N HIS A 83 -10.61 10.57 0.65
CA HIS A 83 -9.81 9.56 -0.04
C HIS A 83 -9.91 8.23 0.68
N TYR A 84 -10.34 7.19 -0.03
CA TYR A 84 -10.55 5.86 0.51
C TYR A 84 -9.93 4.78 -0.38
N THR A 85 -9.50 3.69 0.25
CA THR A 85 -9.04 2.51 -0.48
C THR A 85 -10.24 1.65 -0.91
N HIS A 86 -10.04 0.84 -1.94
CA HIS A 86 -11.01 -0.18 -2.35
C HIS A 86 -11.51 -1.06 -1.20
N THR A 87 -10.67 -1.39 -0.22
CA THR A 87 -11.03 -2.18 0.96
C THR A 87 -12.11 -1.48 1.78
N SER A 88 -11.92 -0.20 2.09
CA SER A 88 -12.87 0.60 2.86
C SER A 88 -14.20 0.73 2.12
N LEU A 89 -14.17 1.00 0.81
CA LEU A 89 -15.39 1.19 0.02
C LEU A 89 -16.15 -0.13 -0.22
N ASN A 90 -15.44 -1.23 -0.44
CA ASN A 90 -16.02 -2.57 -0.53
C ASN A 90 -16.63 -3.03 0.79
N PHE A 91 -16.05 -2.62 1.92
CA PHE A 91 -16.66 -2.85 3.23
C PHE A 91 -18.05 -2.18 3.30
N VAL A 92 -18.18 -0.93 2.84
CA VAL A 92 -19.47 -0.24 2.81
C VAL A 92 -20.47 -0.95 1.90
N LEU A 93 -20.10 -1.18 0.63
CA LEU A 93 -20.99 -1.78 -0.37
C LEU A 93 -21.39 -3.22 -0.03
N ASN A 94 -20.40 -4.09 0.21
CA ASN A 94 -20.61 -5.53 0.20
C ASN A 94 -20.87 -6.10 1.60
N VAL A 95 -20.42 -5.43 2.65
CA VAL A 95 -20.58 -5.91 4.03
C VAL A 95 -21.65 -5.10 4.74
N TYR A 96 -21.45 -3.80 4.91
CA TYR A 96 -22.32 -2.99 5.75
C TYR A 96 -23.73 -2.84 5.16
N ASN A 97 -23.85 -2.33 3.93
CA ASN A 97 -25.15 -2.09 3.30
C ASN A 97 -25.92 -3.41 3.10
N LYS A 98 -25.23 -4.51 2.78
CA LYS A 98 -25.84 -5.83 2.57
C LYS A 98 -26.33 -6.49 3.86
N HIS A 99 -25.57 -6.41 4.95
CA HIS A 99 -25.91 -7.10 6.21
C HIS A 99 -26.77 -6.27 7.16
N HIS A 100 -26.63 -4.95 7.14
CA HIS A 100 -27.31 -4.06 8.09
C HIS A 100 -28.44 -3.24 7.45
N GLY A 101 -28.68 -3.40 6.14
CA GLY A 101 -29.67 -2.60 5.41
C GLY A 101 -29.35 -1.10 5.44
N GLY A 102 -28.09 -0.75 5.75
CA GLY A 102 -27.63 0.63 5.81
C GLY A 102 -27.74 1.27 4.44
N ASN A 103 -28.32 2.47 4.39
CA ASN A 103 -28.43 3.25 3.15
C ASN A 103 -27.26 4.24 3.09
N ILE A 104 -26.03 3.73 3.31
CA ILE A 104 -24.81 4.55 3.24
C ILE A 104 -24.59 4.90 1.79
N GLN A 105 -24.63 6.20 1.49
CA GLN A 105 -24.47 6.70 0.14
C GLN A 105 -22.99 6.94 -0.14
N LEU A 106 -22.57 6.49 -1.32
CA LEU A 106 -21.24 6.74 -1.86
C LEU A 106 -21.40 7.68 -3.06
N THR A 107 -20.78 8.84 -3.00
CA THR A 107 -20.82 9.83 -4.09
C THR A 107 -19.40 10.08 -4.56
N LEU A 108 -19.13 9.82 -5.84
CA LEU A 108 -17.81 10.07 -6.43
C LEU A 108 -17.60 11.59 -6.53
N ILE A 109 -16.52 12.11 -5.94
CA ILE A 109 -16.24 13.56 -5.97
C ILE A 109 -15.41 13.92 -7.21
N GLY A 110 -14.52 13.04 -7.64
CA GLY A 110 -13.65 13.26 -8.80
C GLY A 110 -13.73 12.11 -9.80
N ASN A 111 -13.60 12.43 -11.09
CA ASN A 111 -13.64 11.43 -12.16
C ASN A 111 -12.38 10.58 -12.27
N THR A 112 -11.33 10.96 -11.54
CA THR A 112 -10.01 10.33 -11.59
C THR A 112 -9.75 9.51 -10.33
N CYS A 113 -9.14 8.34 -10.50
CA CYS A 113 -8.72 7.51 -9.39
C CYS A 113 -7.42 6.77 -9.70
N LEU A 114 -6.73 6.35 -8.64
CA LEU A 114 -5.51 5.55 -8.73
C LEU A 114 -5.92 4.09 -8.65
N LYS A 115 -5.90 3.39 -9.79
CA LYS A 115 -6.16 1.95 -9.87
C LYS A 115 -4.87 1.21 -10.20
N TYR A 116 -4.73 0.04 -9.60
CA TYR A 116 -3.62 -0.86 -9.85
C TYR A 116 -4.15 -2.12 -10.54
N ASP A 117 -3.49 -2.56 -11.61
CA ASP A 117 -3.84 -3.82 -12.25
C ASP A 117 -3.45 -4.98 -11.34
N LYS A 118 -4.31 -6.00 -11.27
CA LYS A 118 -4.08 -7.15 -10.40
C LYS A 118 -2.77 -7.90 -10.70
N LYS A 119 -2.31 -7.88 -11.95
CA LYS A 119 -1.05 -8.49 -12.40
C LYS A 119 0.19 -7.84 -11.76
N ASP A 120 0.09 -6.56 -11.38
CA ASP A 120 1.19 -5.80 -10.80
C ASP A 120 1.20 -5.90 -9.26
N LEU A 121 0.16 -6.52 -8.67
CA LEU A 121 0.06 -6.71 -7.22
C LEU A 121 0.79 -7.98 -6.80
N ILE A 122 1.72 -7.82 -5.88
CA ILE A 122 2.41 -8.94 -5.22
C ILE A 122 1.78 -9.16 -3.85
N GLU A 123 1.39 -10.40 -3.56
CA GLU A 123 0.85 -10.72 -2.23
C GLU A 123 1.95 -10.68 -1.17
N SER A 124 1.66 -10.05 -0.02
CA SER A 124 2.59 -10.03 1.12
C SER A 124 2.90 -11.45 1.65
N SER A 125 2.00 -12.42 1.43
CA SER A 125 2.23 -13.84 1.71
C SER A 125 3.41 -14.40 0.90
N SER A 126 3.62 -13.91 -0.31
CA SER A 126 4.73 -14.28 -1.20
C SER A 126 6.03 -13.62 -0.73
N VAL A 127 5.98 -12.31 -0.47
CA VAL A 127 7.16 -11.54 0.00
C VAL A 127 7.68 -12.09 1.34
N PHE A 128 6.77 -12.40 2.27
CA PHE A 128 7.12 -12.88 3.61
C PHE A 128 6.87 -14.39 3.76
N ARG A 129 7.01 -15.18 2.69
CA ARG A 129 6.61 -16.60 2.65
C ARG A 129 7.10 -17.42 3.84
N ASN A 130 8.38 -17.29 4.16
CA ASN A 130 9.01 -18.03 5.26
C ASN A 130 8.34 -17.70 6.60
N TRP A 131 8.21 -16.41 6.92
CA TRP A 131 7.54 -15.97 8.14
C TRP A 131 6.05 -16.30 8.14
N PHE A 132 5.36 -16.07 7.03
CA PHE A 132 3.93 -16.34 6.88
C PHE A 132 3.63 -17.83 7.13
N SER A 133 4.45 -18.73 6.59
CA SER A 133 4.30 -20.18 6.81
C SER A 133 4.44 -20.57 8.29
N ILE A 134 5.41 -19.99 9.00
CA ILE A 134 5.64 -20.22 10.43
C ILE A 134 4.47 -19.66 11.24
N LEU A 135 4.01 -18.45 10.91
CA LEU A 135 2.86 -17.83 11.54
C LEU A 135 1.59 -18.68 11.40
N GLN A 136 1.37 -19.28 10.22
CA GLN A 136 0.22 -20.17 10.02
C GLN A 136 0.32 -21.45 10.87
N LYS A 137 1.51 -22.06 10.98
CA LYS A 137 1.74 -23.19 11.89
C LYS A 137 1.42 -22.83 13.33
N PHE A 138 1.82 -21.63 13.79
CA PHE A 138 1.48 -21.15 15.13
C PHE A 138 -0.02 -20.88 15.32
N LYS A 139 -0.70 -20.31 14.31
CA LYS A 139 -2.15 -20.08 14.36
C LYS A 139 -2.94 -21.38 14.48
N LEU A 140 -2.51 -22.43 13.77
CA LEU A 140 -3.13 -23.76 13.83
C LEU A 140 -2.87 -24.46 15.16
N LYS A 141 -1.61 -24.44 15.64
CA LYS A 141 -1.22 -25.12 16.88
C LYS A 141 -1.73 -24.41 18.13
N PHE A 142 -1.84 -23.07 18.10
CA PHE A 142 -2.21 -22.25 19.25
C PHE A 142 -3.27 -21.19 18.88
N PRO A 143 -4.50 -21.59 18.52
CA PRO A 143 -5.51 -20.69 17.95
C PRO A 143 -5.95 -19.59 18.93
N LYS A 144 -6.02 -19.89 20.23
CA LYS A 144 -6.46 -18.95 21.28
C LYS A 144 -5.32 -18.30 22.08
N ASN A 145 -4.08 -18.74 21.92
CA ASN A 145 -2.96 -18.23 22.72
C ASN A 145 -2.42 -16.93 22.13
N LYS A 146 -2.81 -15.80 22.74
CA LYS A 146 -2.38 -14.46 22.30
C LYS A 146 -0.89 -14.20 22.58
N LEU A 147 -0.34 -14.77 23.66
CA LEU A 147 1.06 -14.57 24.05
C LEU A 147 2.01 -15.15 23.03
N VAL A 148 1.79 -16.39 22.60
CA VAL A 148 2.62 -17.04 21.58
C VAL A 148 2.61 -16.22 20.29
N LYS A 149 1.43 -15.75 19.84
CA LYS A 149 1.32 -14.91 18.64
C LYS A 149 2.09 -13.58 18.77
N HIS A 150 1.99 -12.91 19.91
CA HIS A 150 2.73 -11.66 20.16
C HIS A 150 4.23 -11.89 20.23
N LEU A 151 4.68 -12.91 20.96
CA LEU A 151 6.10 -13.23 21.10
C LEU A 151 6.71 -13.63 19.76
N SER A 152 6.04 -14.47 18.97
CA SER A 152 6.51 -14.85 17.63
C SER A 152 6.63 -13.62 16.72
N SER A 153 5.64 -12.71 16.74
CA SER A 153 5.67 -11.50 15.91
C SER A 153 6.79 -10.53 16.35
N SER A 154 7.00 -10.39 17.66
CA SER A 154 8.09 -9.60 18.23
C SER A 154 9.46 -10.19 17.87
N ALA A 155 9.62 -11.50 17.99
CA ALA A 155 10.85 -12.21 17.62
C ALA A 155 11.17 -12.04 16.13
N TRP A 156 10.17 -12.13 15.24
CA TRP A 156 10.36 -11.84 13.82
C TRP A 156 10.83 -10.41 13.59
N GLY A 157 10.18 -9.42 14.21
CA GLY A 157 10.61 -8.01 14.11
C GLY A 157 12.05 -7.80 14.54
N HIS A 158 12.47 -8.46 15.64
CA HIS A 158 13.84 -8.39 16.12
C HIS A 158 14.83 -9.05 15.15
N LEU A 159 14.53 -10.25 14.64
CA LEU A 159 15.37 -10.96 13.67
C LEU A 159 15.55 -10.19 12.35
N VAL A 160 14.49 -9.54 11.87
CA VAL A 160 14.56 -8.69 10.68
C VAL A 160 15.41 -7.45 10.96
N SER A 161 15.29 -6.84 12.15
CA SER A 161 16.10 -5.68 12.51
C SER A 161 17.60 -6.00 12.53
N THR A 162 17.99 -7.21 12.96
CA THR A 162 19.39 -7.65 12.96
C THR A 162 19.92 -8.05 11.58
N ASN A 163 19.03 -8.47 10.67
CA ASN A 163 19.37 -8.78 9.28
C ASN A 163 19.31 -7.55 8.34
N THR A 164 19.01 -6.37 8.88
CA THR A 164 18.99 -5.13 8.10
C THR A 164 20.42 -4.61 8.00
N ILE A 165 21.05 -4.76 6.83
CA ILE A 165 22.35 -4.16 6.54
C ILE A 165 22.11 -2.71 6.11
N ILE A 166 22.52 -1.75 6.95
CA ILE A 166 22.50 -0.33 6.60
C ILE A 166 23.79 -0.03 5.82
N LYS A 167 23.73 -0.06 4.49
CA LYS A 167 24.82 0.37 3.61
C LYS A 167 24.52 1.75 3.02
N PRO A 168 25.51 2.66 2.91
CA PRO A 168 25.38 3.83 2.06
C PRO A 168 25.22 3.38 0.59
N PHE A 169 24.58 4.22 -0.23
CA PHE A 169 24.22 3.86 -1.61
C PHE A 169 25.43 3.43 -2.46
N ASP A 170 26.60 4.03 -2.22
CA ASP A 170 27.84 3.76 -2.93
C ASP A 170 28.41 2.34 -2.66
N ASP A 171 27.98 1.68 -1.57
CA ASP A 171 28.44 0.36 -1.14
C ASP A 171 27.45 -0.78 -1.52
N VAL A 172 26.36 -0.44 -2.21
CA VAL A 172 25.37 -1.43 -2.68
C VAL A 172 25.87 -2.01 -4.00
N ASP A 173 26.31 -3.26 -3.99
CA ASP A 173 26.66 -3.99 -5.21
C ASP A 173 25.37 -4.30 -5.99
N PRO A 174 25.20 -3.78 -7.21
CA PRO A 174 24.00 -3.99 -8.01
C PRO A 174 23.74 -5.45 -8.39
N ASP A 175 24.77 -6.32 -8.33
CA ASP A 175 24.64 -7.74 -8.63
C ASP A 175 24.20 -8.58 -7.41
N GLU A 176 24.25 -8.02 -6.18
CA GLU A 176 23.91 -8.71 -4.92
C GLU A 176 22.38 -8.88 -4.73
N TYR A 177 21.56 -8.13 -5.49
CA TYR A 177 20.11 -8.10 -5.38
C TYR A 177 19.38 -8.44 -6.69
N SER A 178 20.01 -9.18 -7.61
CA SER A 178 19.31 -9.68 -8.79
C SER A 178 18.09 -10.52 -8.39
N THR A 179 16.90 -10.09 -8.81
CA THR A 179 15.65 -10.83 -8.65
C THR A 179 15.42 -11.82 -9.79
N ASP A 180 16.44 -12.14 -10.58
CA ASP A 180 16.38 -13.20 -11.57
C ASP A 180 16.25 -14.53 -10.85
N ILE A 181 15.00 -14.95 -10.65
CA ILE A 181 14.67 -16.33 -10.34
C ILE A 181 15.04 -17.11 -11.61
N ASN A 182 16.21 -17.74 -11.63
CA ASN A 182 16.52 -18.73 -12.64
C ASN A 182 15.47 -19.85 -12.52
N ASP A 183 14.56 -19.91 -13.49
CA ASP A 183 13.60 -21.01 -13.73
C ASP A 183 14.34 -22.29 -14.17
N THR A 184 15.31 -22.74 -13.37
CA THR A 184 16.02 -23.99 -13.58
C THR A 184 15.96 -24.79 -12.29
N ASP A 185 14.78 -25.31 -11.98
CA ASP A 185 14.56 -26.51 -11.16
C ASP A 185 13.15 -27.05 -11.46
N ALA A 186 12.91 -27.35 -12.74
CA ALA A 186 11.81 -28.18 -13.19
C ALA A 186 12.35 -29.18 -14.23
N GLN A 187 13.08 -30.19 -13.76
CA GLN A 187 13.25 -31.47 -14.43
C GLN A 187 13.07 -32.60 -13.41
#